data_AF-A0A850SM65-F1
#
_entry.id   AF-A0A850SM65-F1
#
_cell.length_a   1.000
_cell.length_b   1.000
_cell.length_c   1.000
_cell.angle_alpha   90.00
_cell.angle_beta   90.00
_cell.angle_gamma   90.00
#
_symmetry.space_group_name_H-M   'P 1'
#
loop_
_entity.id
_entity.type
_entity.pdbx_description
1 polymer ?
#
loop_
_entity_poly.entity_id
_entity_poly.type
_entity_poly.pdbx_seq_one_letter_code
_entity_poly.pdbx_strand_id
1 'polypeptide(L)'
;MGLSVLFFALAVILGGVAWLAMRRPQVLAEIGATLKEAELKRFSPRKSLFIFGPTINHPPCRLQRRLLKPAVAALIREDIVVMEVYGDGVPRKNGEEVDWLDPSLLRHAMNADNGFWVVYVDEAGKTLLRSAAPMLASDILDAIGLEAPIQLPPPGKKKSAVLKRLRAA
;
A
#
# COMPACT_ATOMS: atom_id res chain seq x y z
N MET A 1 -11.97 -5.37 66.82
CA MET A 1 -13.00 -5.90 65.90
C MET A 1 -13.67 -4.84 65.01
N GLY A 2 -13.55 -3.53 65.28
CA GLY A 2 -14.18 -2.48 64.45
C GLY A 2 -13.50 -2.20 63.09
N LEU A 3 -12.18 -2.35 63.00
CA LEU A 3 -11.42 -2.06 61.77
C LEU A 3 -11.78 -3.01 60.61
N SER A 4 -11.94 -4.30 60.93
CA SER A 4 -12.28 -5.35 59.97
C SER A 4 -13.66 -5.11 59.34
N VAL A 5 -14.63 -4.68 60.14
CA VAL A 5 -15.99 -4.37 59.68
C VAL A 5 -16.00 -3.17 58.73
N LEU A 6 -15.13 -2.19 58.97
CA LEU A 6 -14.94 -1.02 58.12
C LEU A 6 -14.41 -1.39 56.73
N PHE A 7 -13.44 -2.32 56.66
CA PHE A 7 -12.93 -2.83 55.39
C PHE A 7 -13.99 -3.61 54.61
N PHE A 8 -14.78 -4.45 55.28
CA PHE A 8 -15.88 -5.17 54.62
C PHE A 8 -16.96 -4.22 54.10
N ALA A 9 -17.36 -3.22 54.90
CA ALA A 9 -18.33 -2.22 54.47
C ALA A 9 -17.83 -1.43 53.26
N LEU A 10 -16.56 -1.01 53.27
CA LEU A 10 -15.96 -0.27 52.16
C LEU A 10 -15.90 -1.12 50.87
N ALA A 11 -15.52 -2.40 50.98
CA ALA A 11 -15.46 -3.31 49.85
C ALA A 11 -16.85 -3.54 49.21
N VAL A 12 -17.89 -3.67 50.03
CA VAL A 12 -19.27 -3.83 49.54
C VAL A 12 -19.78 -2.57 48.85
N ILE A 13 -19.47 -1.38 49.39
CA ILE A 13 -19.85 -0.11 48.76
C ILE A 13 -19.15 0.06 47.41
N LEU A 14 -17.83 -0.18 47.35
CA LEU A 14 -17.07 -0.09 46.11
C LEU A 14 -17.53 -1.12 45.07
N GLY A 15 -17.79 -2.36 45.49
CA GLY A 15 -18.34 -3.41 44.62
C GLY A 15 -19.74 -3.06 44.10
N GLY A 16 -20.60 -2.48 44.95
CA GLY A 16 -21.93 -2.02 44.57
C GLY A 16 -21.90 -0.87 43.55
N VAL A 17 -21.01 0.11 43.74
CA VAL A 17 -20.81 1.22 42.80
C VAL A 17 -20.25 0.71 41.45
N ALA A 18 -19.29 -0.22 41.47
CA ALA A 18 -18.76 -0.83 40.24
C ALA A 18 -19.84 -1.63 39.48
N TRP A 19 -20.66 -2.39 40.19
CA TRP A 19 -21.77 -3.14 39.58
C TRP A 19 -22.83 -2.21 38.97
N LEU A 20 -23.13 -1.08 39.62
CA LEU A 20 -24.05 -0.08 39.07
C LEU A 20 -23.44 0.65 37.85
N ALA A 21 -22.13 0.91 37.86
CA ALA A 21 -21.42 1.52 36.73
C ALA A 21 -21.38 0.59 35.50
N MET A 22 -21.24 -0.71 35.68
CA MET A 22 -21.27 -1.71 34.60
C MET A 22 -22.65 -1.84 33.92
N ARG A 23 -23.73 -1.37 34.55
CA ARG A 23 -25.08 -1.35 33.94
C ARG A 23 -25.28 -0.21 32.94
N ARG A 24 -24.27 0.63 32.65
CA ARG A 24 -24.34 1.63 31.57
C ARG A 24 -23.86 1.02 30.24
N PRO A 25 -24.76 0.74 29.27
CA PRO A 25 -24.40 0.10 28.00
C PRO A 25 -23.62 1.00 27.04
N GLN A 26 -23.39 2.27 27.38
CA GLN A 26 -22.82 3.26 26.45
C GLN A 26 -21.29 3.21 26.34
N VAL A 27 -20.57 2.82 27.39
CA VAL A 27 -19.09 2.81 27.39
C VAL A 27 -18.53 1.68 26.52
N LEU A 28 -19.23 0.54 26.43
CA LEU A 28 -18.83 -0.57 25.56
C LEU A 28 -19.14 -0.31 24.08
N ALA A 29 -20.15 0.52 23.78
CA ALA A 29 -20.50 0.88 22.42
C ALA A 29 -19.46 1.82 21.78
N GLU A 30 -18.88 2.75 22.54
CA GLU A 30 -17.81 3.64 22.06
C GLU A 30 -16.48 2.90 21.84
N ILE A 31 -16.16 1.90 22.68
CA ILE A 31 -15.01 1.01 22.45
C ILE A 31 -15.26 0.13 21.22
N GLY A 32 -16.47 -0.39 21.03
CA GLY A 32 -16.84 -1.15 19.83
C GLY A 32 -16.84 -0.32 18.54
N ALA A 33 -17.25 0.96 18.60
CA ALA A 33 -17.25 1.88 17.47
C ALA A 33 -15.82 2.30 17.09
N THR A 34 -14.98 2.61 18.08
CA THR A 34 -13.55 2.90 17.85
C THR A 34 -12.77 1.67 17.38
N LEU A 35 -13.15 0.45 17.77
CA LEU A 35 -12.58 -0.80 17.24
C LEU A 35 -13.09 -1.15 15.82
N LYS A 36 -14.28 -0.70 15.43
CA LYS A 36 -14.80 -0.85 14.06
C LYS A 36 -14.19 0.15 13.09
N GLU A 37 -13.90 1.38 13.54
CA GLU A 37 -13.13 2.37 12.77
C GLU A 37 -11.62 2.05 12.79
N ALA A 38 -11.12 1.46 13.88
CA ALA A 38 -9.84 0.77 13.93
C ALA A 38 -9.97 -0.68 13.42
N GLU A 39 -10.75 -0.87 12.34
CA GLU A 39 -10.47 -1.94 11.40
C GLU A 39 -8.96 -1.90 11.20
N LEU A 40 -8.24 -2.89 11.75
CA LEU A 40 -6.79 -2.93 11.68
C LEU A 40 -6.44 -2.59 10.23
N LYS A 41 -5.71 -1.50 10.01
CA LYS A 41 -5.08 -1.19 8.71
C LYS A 41 -4.04 -2.29 8.46
N ARG A 42 -4.54 -3.50 8.21
CA ARG A 42 -3.79 -4.71 7.93
C ARG A 42 -3.31 -4.51 6.51
N PHE A 43 -2.08 -4.00 6.41
CA PHE A 43 -1.35 -4.08 5.17
C PHE A 43 -1.28 -5.56 4.75
N SER A 44 -2.02 -5.93 3.72
CA SER A 44 -1.90 -7.24 3.08
C SER A 44 -1.02 -7.05 1.85
N PRO A 45 0.15 -7.70 1.77
CA PRO A 45 1.01 -7.62 0.59
C PRO A 45 0.46 -8.41 -0.61
N ARG A 46 -0.71 -9.04 -0.49
CA ARG A 46 -1.32 -9.83 -1.57
C ARG A 46 -1.70 -8.94 -2.75
N LYS A 47 -1.61 -9.48 -3.97
CA LYS A 47 -1.88 -8.76 -5.23
C LYS A 47 -1.24 -7.37 -5.25
N SER A 48 0.03 -7.29 -4.88
CA SER A 48 0.72 -6.00 -4.76
C SER A 48 2.02 -5.98 -5.57
N LEU A 49 2.17 -4.93 -6.38
CA LEU A 49 3.40 -4.57 -7.06
C LEU A 49 4.13 -3.53 -6.22
N PHE A 50 5.31 -3.89 -5.73
CA PHE A 50 6.18 -3.03 -4.96
C PHE A 50 7.31 -2.46 -5.82
N ILE A 51 7.58 -1.18 -5.65
CA ILE A 51 8.73 -0.48 -6.20
C ILE A 51 9.54 0.08 -5.04
N PHE A 52 10.68 -0.54 -4.76
CA PHE A 52 11.65 -0.07 -3.77
C PHE A 52 12.79 0.69 -4.44
N GLY A 53 13.28 1.72 -3.78
CA GLY A 53 14.48 2.44 -4.24
C GLY A 53 15.08 3.35 -3.18
N PRO A 54 16.36 3.74 -3.25
CA PRO A 54 16.99 4.53 -2.20
C PRO A 54 16.35 5.92 -2.06
N THR A 55 15.98 6.56 -3.17
CA THR A 55 15.25 7.83 -3.19
C THR A 55 14.34 7.91 -4.40
N ILE A 56 13.31 8.75 -4.33
CA ILE A 56 12.38 8.98 -5.45
C ILE A 56 13.09 9.46 -6.74
N ASN A 57 14.18 10.20 -6.58
CA ASN A 57 14.93 10.81 -7.69
C ASN A 57 16.09 9.94 -8.21
N HIS A 58 16.32 8.77 -7.60
CA HIS A 58 17.34 7.83 -8.07
C HIS A 58 17.04 7.37 -9.52
N PRO A 59 18.05 7.25 -10.42
CA PRO A 59 17.77 7.09 -11.85
C PRO A 59 16.91 5.85 -12.22
N PRO A 60 17.17 4.64 -11.65
CA PRO A 60 16.27 3.49 -11.77
C PRO A 60 14.82 3.76 -11.33
N CYS A 61 14.60 4.47 -10.23
CA CYS A 61 13.26 4.79 -9.71
C CYS A 61 12.49 5.73 -10.64
N ARG A 62 13.18 6.75 -11.16
CA ARG A 62 12.63 7.66 -12.16
C ARG A 62 12.24 6.93 -13.44
N LEU A 63 13.11 6.03 -13.92
CA LEU A 63 12.85 5.22 -15.10
C LEU A 63 11.63 4.30 -14.87
N GLN A 64 11.60 3.57 -13.76
CA GLN A 64 10.50 2.66 -13.44
C GLN A 64 9.14 3.36 -13.42
N ARG A 65 9.03 4.53 -12.75
CA ARG A 65 7.77 5.29 -12.73
C ARG A 65 7.31 5.71 -14.12
N ARG A 66 8.25 6.10 -14.99
CA ARG A 66 7.95 6.43 -16.39
C ARG A 66 7.44 5.21 -17.18
N LEU A 67 8.07 4.06 -16.97
CA LEU A 67 7.69 2.80 -17.63
C LEU A 67 6.33 2.29 -17.14
N LEU A 68 6.01 2.47 -15.86
CA LEU A 68 4.77 1.98 -15.28
C LEU A 68 3.56 2.88 -15.57
N LYS A 69 3.76 4.20 -15.70
CA LYS A 69 2.69 5.19 -15.92
C LYS A 69 1.55 4.76 -16.87
N PRO A 70 1.81 4.19 -18.06
CA PRO A 70 0.74 3.75 -18.97
C PRO A 70 -0.09 2.56 -18.44
N ALA A 71 0.49 1.70 -17.60
CA ALA A 71 -0.12 0.45 -17.16
C ALA A 71 -0.71 0.49 -15.74
N VAL A 72 -0.38 1.49 -14.92
CA VAL A 72 -0.92 1.63 -13.55
C VAL A 72 -2.45 1.53 -13.54
N ALA A 73 -3.13 2.17 -14.51
CA ALA A 73 -4.58 2.16 -14.58
C ALA A 73 -5.17 0.77 -14.91
N ALA A 74 -4.42 -0.14 -15.51
CA ALA A 74 -4.86 -1.51 -15.75
C ALA A 74 -4.56 -2.39 -14.54
N LEU A 75 -3.39 -2.22 -13.90
CA LEU A 75 -3.08 -2.89 -12.63
C LEU A 75 -4.16 -2.60 -11.58
N ILE A 76 -4.56 -1.34 -11.42
CA ILE A 76 -5.62 -0.96 -10.47
C ILE A 76 -6.98 -1.57 -10.84
N ARG A 77 -7.29 -1.74 -12.14
CA ARG A 77 -8.54 -2.39 -12.57
C ARG A 77 -8.59 -3.87 -12.21
N GLU A 78 -7.43 -4.54 -12.24
CA GLU A 78 -7.27 -5.93 -11.85
C GLU A 78 -7.06 -6.11 -10.33
N ASP A 79 -7.41 -5.09 -9.54
CA ASP A 79 -7.25 -5.06 -8.08
C ASP A 79 -5.80 -5.28 -7.63
N ILE A 80 -4.83 -4.89 -8.46
CA ILE A 80 -3.41 -4.90 -8.11
C ILE A 80 -3.03 -3.57 -7.49
N VAL A 81 -2.55 -3.63 -6.25
CA VAL A 81 -2.06 -2.47 -5.51
C VAL A 81 -0.64 -2.15 -5.94
N VAL A 82 -0.38 -0.90 -6.33
CA VAL A 82 0.98 -0.42 -6.61
C VAL A 82 1.51 0.32 -5.38
N MET A 83 2.56 -0.21 -4.77
CA MET A 83 3.22 0.37 -3.60
C MET A 83 4.59 0.94 -3.99
N GLU A 84 4.78 2.24 -3.82
CA GLU A 84 6.07 2.91 -4.00
C GLU A 84 6.71 3.19 -2.62
N VAL A 85 7.94 2.73 -2.42
CA VAL A 85 8.65 2.86 -1.14
C VAL A 85 10.07 3.36 -1.41
N TYR A 86 10.36 4.61 -1.05
CA TYR A 86 11.63 5.25 -1.39
C TYR A 86 12.40 5.71 -0.14
N GLY A 87 13.49 5.01 0.18
CA GLY A 87 14.30 5.26 1.39
C GLY A 87 13.41 5.37 2.62
N ASP A 88 13.61 6.44 3.38
CA ASP A 88 12.83 6.80 4.58
C ASP A 88 11.63 7.73 4.27
N GLY A 89 11.32 7.94 2.99
CA GLY A 89 10.17 8.74 2.57
C GLY A 89 8.84 8.02 2.85
N VAL A 90 7.77 8.80 2.97
CA VAL A 90 6.42 8.28 3.18
C VAL A 90 6.05 7.34 2.00
N PRO A 91 5.70 6.07 2.27
CA PRO A 91 5.23 5.14 1.24
C PRO A 91 4.01 5.68 0.50
N ARG A 92 3.84 5.26 -0.76
CA ARG A 92 2.68 5.62 -1.56
C ARG A 92 1.96 4.40 -2.07
N LYS A 93 0.64 4.37 -1.91
CA LYS A 93 -0.27 3.35 -2.46
C LYS A 93 -1.05 3.95 -3.61
N ASN A 94 -0.86 3.44 -4.82
CA ASN A 94 -1.51 3.94 -6.03
C ASN A 94 -1.33 5.46 -6.24
N GLY A 95 -0.23 6.02 -5.74
CA GLY A 95 0.09 7.45 -5.79
C GLY A 95 -0.31 8.26 -4.55
N GLU A 96 -1.15 7.71 -3.66
CA GLU A 96 -1.58 8.34 -2.41
C GLU A 96 -0.64 8.03 -1.26
N GLU A 97 -0.39 8.99 -0.37
CA GLU A 97 0.52 8.81 0.77
C GLU A 97 -0.08 7.90 1.84
N VAL A 98 0.79 7.05 2.42
CA VAL A 98 0.44 6.07 3.44
C VAL A 98 1.30 6.34 4.67
N ASP A 99 0.80 7.19 5.56
CA ASP A 99 1.51 7.69 6.75
C ASP A 99 1.65 6.66 7.87
N TRP A 100 0.77 5.66 7.91
CA TRP A 100 0.73 4.63 8.95
C TRP A 100 1.66 3.43 8.69
N LEU A 101 2.29 3.36 7.51
CA LEU A 101 3.13 2.23 7.11
C LEU A 101 4.61 2.61 7.21
N ASP A 102 5.36 1.86 8.03
CA ASP A 102 6.80 2.06 8.15
C ASP A 102 7.55 1.55 6.90
N PRO A 103 8.24 2.43 6.14
CA PRO A 103 8.98 2.04 4.95
C PRO A 103 10.13 1.07 5.24
N SER A 104 10.79 1.19 6.40
CA SER A 104 11.93 0.35 6.77
C SER A 104 11.48 -1.07 7.10
N LEU A 105 10.40 -1.21 7.86
CA LEU A 105 9.79 -2.51 8.16
C LEU A 105 9.36 -3.21 6.88
N LEU A 106 8.71 -2.49 5.96
CA LEU A 106 8.25 -3.07 4.70
C LEU A 106 9.41 -3.51 3.80
N ARG A 107 10.47 -2.70 3.70
CA ARG A 107 11.69 -3.08 2.97
C ARG A 107 12.29 -4.36 3.51
N HIS A 108 12.44 -4.43 4.83
CA HIS A 108 13.00 -5.60 5.49
C HIS A 108 12.14 -6.84 5.26
N ALA A 109 10.82 -6.73 5.45
CA ALA A 109 9.87 -7.83 5.21
C ALA A 109 9.92 -8.36 3.77
N MET A 110 10.21 -7.48 2.80
CA MET A 110 10.32 -7.84 1.38
C MET A 110 11.75 -8.18 0.94
N ASN A 111 12.71 -8.24 1.88
CA ASN A 111 14.14 -8.45 1.63
C ASN A 111 14.71 -7.41 0.64
N ALA A 112 14.24 -6.17 0.70
CA ALA A 112 14.56 -5.08 -0.23
C ALA A 112 15.25 -3.90 0.48
N ASP A 113 16.09 -4.20 1.46
CA ASP A 113 16.77 -3.22 2.32
C ASP A 113 17.55 -2.20 1.49
N ASN A 114 18.36 -2.70 0.54
CA ASN A 114 19.31 -1.89 -0.23
C ASN A 114 19.01 -1.91 -1.73
N GLY A 115 19.18 -0.74 -2.36
CA GLY A 115 19.11 -0.59 -3.81
C GLY A 115 17.69 -0.42 -4.36
N PHE A 116 17.54 -0.74 -5.65
CA PHE A 116 16.29 -0.67 -6.38
C PHE A 116 15.72 -2.07 -6.60
N TRP A 117 14.42 -2.24 -6.36
CA TRP A 117 13.73 -3.50 -6.57
C TRP A 117 12.33 -3.29 -7.11
N VAL A 118 11.92 -4.16 -8.03
CA VAL A 118 10.53 -4.37 -8.43
C VAL A 118 10.13 -5.75 -7.95
N VAL A 119 9.07 -5.84 -7.15
CA VAL A 119 8.60 -7.10 -6.57
C VAL A 119 7.10 -7.22 -6.76
N TYR A 120 6.62 -8.32 -7.33
CA TYR A 120 5.19 -8.61 -7.37
C TYR A 120 4.87 -9.80 -6.48
N VAL A 121 3.81 -9.65 -5.69
CA VAL A 121 3.26 -10.67 -4.80
C VAL A 121 1.85 -11.01 -5.26
N ASP A 122 1.59 -12.31 -5.45
CA ASP A 122 0.31 -12.83 -5.92
C ASP A 122 -0.78 -12.85 -4.82
N GLU A 123 -1.93 -13.43 -5.15
CA GLU A 123 -3.05 -13.59 -4.22
C GLU A 123 -2.73 -14.54 -3.06
N ALA A 124 -1.88 -15.55 -3.28
CA ALA A 124 -1.43 -16.48 -2.26
C ALA A 124 -0.38 -15.86 -1.32
N GLY A 125 0.14 -14.67 -1.64
CA GLY A 125 1.24 -14.04 -0.90
C GLY A 125 2.63 -14.50 -1.36
N LYS A 126 2.73 -15.22 -2.47
CA LYS A 126 3.98 -15.68 -3.05
C LYS A 126 4.55 -14.62 -3.99
N THR A 127 5.86 -14.41 -3.91
CA THR A 127 6.58 -13.56 -4.87
C THR A 127 6.69 -14.27 -6.21
N LEU A 128 6.03 -13.76 -7.25
CA LEU A 128 6.15 -14.28 -8.62
C LEU A 128 7.20 -13.52 -9.44
N LEU A 129 7.38 -12.23 -9.17
CA LEU A 129 8.34 -11.39 -9.86
C LEU A 129 9.26 -10.73 -8.85
N ARG A 130 10.56 -10.75 -9.13
CA ARG A 130 11.57 -10.00 -8.39
C ARG A 130 12.69 -9.57 -9.34
N SER A 131 12.91 -8.27 -9.46
CA SER A 131 13.95 -7.70 -10.31
C SER A 131 14.71 -6.58 -9.59
N ALA A 132 16.04 -6.58 -9.73
CA ALA A 132 16.90 -5.50 -9.27
C ALA A 132 17.08 -4.38 -10.32
N ALA A 133 16.44 -4.52 -11.49
CA ALA A 133 16.54 -3.60 -12.61
C ALA A 133 15.13 -3.10 -13.02
N PRO A 134 15.03 -1.87 -13.55
CA PRO A 134 13.76 -1.36 -14.07
C PRO A 134 13.18 -2.28 -15.15
N MET A 135 11.88 -2.50 -15.12
CA MET A 135 11.17 -3.40 -16.03
C MET A 135 10.11 -2.64 -16.82
N LEU A 136 9.89 -3.06 -18.07
CA LEU A 136 8.78 -2.55 -18.87
C LEU A 136 7.46 -3.01 -18.25
N ALA A 137 6.42 -2.21 -18.43
CA ALA A 137 5.09 -2.59 -17.96
C ALA A 137 4.55 -3.84 -18.65
N SER A 138 4.87 -4.06 -19.94
CA SER A 138 4.54 -5.29 -20.66
C SER A 138 5.10 -6.51 -19.94
N ASP A 139 6.40 -6.48 -19.62
CA ASP A 139 7.09 -7.62 -19.02
C ASP A 139 6.55 -7.93 -17.63
N ILE A 140 6.15 -6.90 -16.88
CA ILE A 140 5.49 -7.06 -15.57
C ILE A 140 4.12 -7.74 -15.75
N LEU A 141 3.31 -7.28 -16.70
CA LEU A 141 1.97 -7.83 -16.93
C LEU A 141 2.02 -9.27 -17.45
N ASP A 142 2.93 -9.54 -18.39
CA ASP A 142 3.19 -10.88 -18.91
C ASP A 142 3.61 -11.84 -17.79
N ALA A 143 4.50 -11.38 -16.88
CA ALA A 143 4.92 -12.18 -15.72
C ALA A 143 3.80 -12.46 -14.72
N ILE A 144 2.78 -11.59 -14.67
CA ILE A 144 1.60 -11.75 -13.79
C ILE A 144 0.50 -12.56 -14.50
N GLY A 145 0.65 -12.85 -15.79
CA GLY A 145 -0.37 -13.52 -16.60
C GLY A 145 -1.56 -12.62 -16.92
N LEU A 146 -1.38 -11.29 -16.86
CA LEU A 146 -2.36 -10.33 -17.32
C LEU A 146 -2.09 -9.98 -18.77
N GLU A 147 -3.13 -10.00 -19.61
CA GLU A 147 -3.01 -9.46 -20.96
C GLU A 147 -2.66 -7.97 -20.85
N ALA A 148 -1.50 -7.58 -21.38
CA ALA A 148 -1.11 -6.18 -21.38
C ALA A 148 -2.24 -5.36 -22.04
N PRO A 149 -2.72 -4.26 -21.43
CA PRO A 149 -3.64 -3.37 -22.10
C PRO A 149 -2.86 -2.79 -23.27
N ILE A 150 -3.13 -3.29 -24.47
CA ILE A 150 -2.59 -2.73 -25.69
C ILE A 150 -3.27 -1.37 -25.87
N GLN A 151 -2.78 -0.34 -25.16
CA GLN A 151 -2.94 1.03 -25.62
C GLN A 151 -1.87 1.29 -26.66
N LEU A 152 -2.00 0.60 -27.80
CA LEU A 152 -1.59 1.21 -29.05
C LEU A 152 -2.42 2.51 -29.14
N PRO A 153 -1.79 3.70 -29.23
CA PRO A 153 -2.55 4.85 -29.70
C PRO A 153 -3.22 4.41 -31.01
N PRO A 154 -4.50 4.77 -31.26
CA PRO A 154 -5.10 4.48 -32.55
C PRO A 154 -4.12 4.97 -33.63
N PRO A 155 -3.97 4.27 -34.77
CA PRO A 155 -3.11 4.72 -35.87
C PRO A 155 -3.73 5.96 -36.53
N GLY A 156 -3.78 7.05 -35.78
CA GLY A 156 -4.16 8.37 -36.18
C GLY A 156 -2.96 9.00 -36.84
N LYS A 157 -2.97 8.95 -38.17
CA LYS A 157 -2.07 9.66 -39.09
C LYS A 157 -1.82 11.12 -38.66
N LYS A 158 -0.87 11.38 -37.76
CA LYS A 158 -0.24 12.70 -37.69
C LYS A 158 0.89 12.72 -38.71
N LYS A 159 0.53 12.99 -39.96
CA LYS A 159 1.49 13.46 -40.96
C LYS A 159 2.13 14.72 -40.39
N SER A 160 3.36 14.60 -39.90
CA SER A 160 4.16 15.71 -39.42
C SER A 160 4.22 16.79 -40.51
N ALA A 161 3.70 17.99 -40.22
CA ALA A 161 3.79 19.14 -41.11
C ALA A 161 5.25 19.52 -41.44
N VAL A 162 6.18 19.13 -40.56
CA VAL A 162 7.63 19.34 -40.72
C VAL A 162 8.17 18.46 -41.85
N LEU A 163 7.76 17.19 -41.94
CA LEU A 163 8.14 16.29 -43.04
C LEU A 163 7.55 16.72 -44.40
N LYS A 164 6.43 17.45 -44.39
CA LYS A 164 5.84 17.99 -45.62
C LYS A 164 6.62 19.21 -46.16
N ARG A 165 7.22 20.02 -45.27
CA ARG A 165 8.07 21.15 -45.67
C ARG A 165 9.44 20.74 -46.18
N LEU A 166 10.02 19.67 -45.64
CA LEU A 166 11.34 19.16 -46.08
C LEU A 166 11.32 18.41 -47.42
N ARG A 167 10.15 17.99 -47.92
CA ARG A 167 10.00 17.39 -49.26
C ARG A 167 9.63 18.38 -50.36
N ALA A 168 9.34 19.63 -50.01
CA ALA A 168 8.98 20.69 -50.95
C ALA A 168 10.10 21.71 -51.16
N ALA A 169 11.29 21.42 -50.63
CA ALA A 169 12.53 22.15 -50.84
C ALA A 169 13.48 21.29 -51.68
#